data_AF-A0A016VME2-F1
#
_entry.id   AF-A0A016VME2-F1
#
_cell.length_a   1.000
_cell.length_b   1.000
_cell.length_c   1.000
_cell.angle_alpha   90.00
_cell.angle_beta   90.00
_cell.angle_gamma   90.00
#
_symmetry.space_group_name_H-M   'P 1'
#
loop_
_entity.id
_entity.type
_entity.pdbx_description
1 polymer ?
#
loop_
_entity_poly.entity_id
_entity_poly.type
_entity_poly.pdbx_seq_one_letter_code
_entity_poly.pdbx_strand_id
1 'polypeptide(L)' 'MTQWLPEEDKHKLELQTQTWTERVAQFGLCLNVKKTEYFTTDANVNGTVIVDGTDLQRTDGFTHLGSMVI' A
#
# COMPACT_ATOMS: atom_id res chain seq x y z
N MET A 1 13.54 17.53 -7.03
CA MET A 1 12.38 17.70 -7.94
C MET A 1 11.44 16.56 -7.60
N THR A 2 10.25 16.84 -7.08
CA THR A 2 9.29 15.78 -6.69
C THR A 2 8.72 15.12 -7.93
N GLN A 3 8.76 13.80 -8.01
CA GLN A 3 8.14 13.02 -9.09
C GLN A 3 6.85 12.37 -8.60
N TRP A 4 5.88 12.21 -9.48
CA TRP A 4 4.67 11.45 -9.16
C TRP A 4 4.91 9.97 -9.44
N LEU A 5 4.19 9.10 -8.73
CA LEU A 5 4.20 7.67 -9.06
C LEU A 5 3.74 7.50 -10.52
N PRO A 6 4.52 6.80 -11.37
CA PRO A 6 4.10 6.52 -12.74
C PRO A 6 2.73 5.82 -12.76
N GLU A 7 1.88 6.14 -13.75
CA GLU A 7 0.51 5.61 -13.83
C GLU A 7 0.50 4.07 -13.84
N GLU A 8 1.43 3.44 -14.56
CA GLU A 8 1.54 1.99 -14.63
C GLU A 8 1.86 1.38 -13.26
N ASP A 9 2.82 1.96 -12.53
CA ASP A 9 3.18 1.52 -11.18
C ASP A 9 2.03 1.75 -10.18
N LYS A 10 1.32 2.87 -10.32
CA LYS A 10 0.12 3.18 -9.54
C LYS A 10 -0.94 2.11 -9.76
N HIS A 11 -1.35 1.89 -11.00
CA HIS A 11 -2.38 0.91 -11.35
C HIS A 11 -2.01 -0.50 -10.92
N LYS A 12 -0.73 -0.87 -11.05
CA LYS A 12 -0.20 -2.15 -10.55
C LYS A 12 -0.35 -2.29 -9.04
N LEU A 13 -0.05 -1.24 -8.27
CA LEU A 13 -0.22 -1.24 -6.81
C LEU A 13 -1.70 -1.34 -6.40
N GLU A 14 -2.60 -0.66 -7.11
CA GLU A 14 -4.06 -0.74 -6.89
C GLU A 14 -4.55 -2.18 -7.07
N LEU A 15 -4.18 -2.82 -8.19
CA LEU A 15 -4.55 -4.20 -8.50
C LEU A 15 -3.96 -5.20 -7.49
N GLN A 16 -2.71 -5.01 -7.07
CA GLN A 16 -2.08 -5.86 -6.06
C GLN A 16 -2.79 -5.74 -4.71
N THR A 17 -3.16 -4.53 -4.31
CA THR A 17 -3.86 -4.29 -3.02
C THR A 17 -5.26 -4.87 -3.04
N GLN A 18 -5.98 -4.79 -4.17
CA GLN A 18 -7.26 -5.47 -4.37
C GLN A 18 -7.11 -6.99 -4.25
N THR A 19 -6.14 -7.57 -4.97
CA THR A 19 -5.86 -9.02 -4.92
C THR A 19 -5.56 -9.48 -3.48
N TRP A 20 -4.82 -8.68 -2.71
CA TRP A 20 -4.56 -8.95 -1.30
C TRP A 20 -5.84 -8.88 -0.46
N THR A 21 -6.67 -7.87 -0.67
CA THR A 21 -7.95 -7.71 0.03
C THR A 21 -8.87 -8.91 -0.19
N GLU A 22 -8.98 -9.38 -1.44
CA GLU A 22 -9.75 -10.59 -1.78
C GLU A 22 -9.21 -11.85 -1.09
N ARG A 23 -7.88 -12.02 -1.04
CA ARG A 23 -7.25 -13.16 -0.35
C ARG A 23 -7.50 -13.14 1.14
N VAL A 24 -7.39 -11.98 1.78
CA VAL A 24 -7.63 -11.83 3.22
C VAL A 24 -9.11 -12.08 3.56
N ALA A 25 -10.03 -11.69 2.67
CA ALA A 25 -11.46 -11.98 2.79
C ALA A 25 -11.79 -13.49 2.79
N GLN A 26 -10.99 -14.34 2.13
CA GLN A 26 -11.18 -15.80 2.16
C GLN A 26 -11.01 -16.40 3.56
N PHE A 27 -10.35 -15.67 4.48
CA PHE A 27 -10.18 -16.05 5.88
C PHE A 27 -11.18 -15.33 6.81
N GLY A 28 -12.17 -14.62 6.28
CA GLY A 28 -13.13 -13.82 7.06
C GLY A 28 -12.53 -12.55 7.66
N LEU A 29 -11.38 -12.11 7.16
CA LEU A 29 -10.68 -10.90 7.58
C LEU A 29 -10.90 -9.77 6.56
N CYS A 30 -10.67 -8.52 6.96
CA CYS A 30 -10.74 -7.37 6.08
C CYS A 30 -9.48 -6.51 6.19
N LEU A 31 -9.02 -5.98 5.06
CA LEU A 31 -7.97 -4.96 5.06
C LEU A 31 -8.57 -3.64 5.55
N ASN A 32 -7.98 -3.05 6.59
CA ASN A 32 -8.36 -1.72 7.03
C ASN A 32 -7.64 -0.68 6.19
N VAL A 33 -8.19 -0.37 5.00
CA VAL A 33 -7.60 0.56 4.03
C VAL A 33 -7.25 1.92 4.67
N LYS A 34 -8.04 2.40 5.63
CA LYS A 34 -7.79 3.67 6.36
C LYS A 34 -6.54 3.65 7.25
N LYS A 35 -6.05 2.46 7.63
CA LYS A 35 -4.84 2.26 8.44
C LYS A 35 -3.70 1.66 7.63
N THR A 36 -3.89 1.47 6.33
CA THR A 36 -2.88 0.93 5.44
C THR A 36 -2.25 2.07 4.66
N GLU A 37 -0.94 1.98 4.49
CA GLU A 37 -0.11 2.91 3.72
C GLU A 37 0.70 2.10 2.72
N TYR A 38 1.13 2.71 1.61
CA TYR A 38 2.10 2.09 0.72
C TYR A 38 3.49 2.70 0.93
N PHE A 39 4.51 1.88 0.71
CA PHE A 39 5.92 2.28 0.79
C PHE A 39 6.60 2.10 -0.57
N THR A 40 7.47 3.04 -0.93
CA THR A 40 8.34 2.95 -2.10
C THR A 40 9.76 3.37 -1.72
N THR A 41 10.76 2.71 -2.31
CA THR A 41 12.18 3.04 -2.12
C THR A 41 12.59 4.30 -2.90
N ASP A 42 11.76 4.76 -3.82
CA ASP A 42 11.98 6.01 -4.51
C ASP A 42 11.55 7.19 -3.62
N ALA A 43 12.55 7.87 -3.06
CA ALA A 43 12.35 8.99 -2.15
C ALA A 43 11.68 10.19 -2.83
N ASN A 44 11.77 10.32 -4.16
CA ASN A 44 11.22 11.46 -4.88
C ASN A 44 9.77 11.21 -5.33
N VAL A 45 9.30 9.95 -5.32
CA VAL A 45 7.93 9.60 -5.68
C VAL A 45 6.96 10.06 -4.61
N ASN A 46 5.94 10.81 -4.98
CA ASN A 46 4.84 11.21 -4.11
C ASN A 46 3.48 10.80 -4.69
N GLY A 47 2.43 10.77 -3.86
CA GLY A 47 1.05 10.57 -4.30
C GLY A 47 0.24 9.63 -3.42
N THR A 48 -0.98 9.33 -3.91
CA THR A 48 -1.90 8.37 -3.31
C THR A 48 -2.27 7.30 -4.33
N VAL A 49 -2.62 6.13 -3.81
CA VAL A 49 -3.10 4.97 -4.56
C VAL A 49 -4.55 4.75 -4.15
N ILE A 50 -5.46 4.46 -5.09
CA ILE A 50 -6.88 4.29 -4.76
C ILE A 50 -7.21 2.80 -4.64
N VAL A 51 -7.74 2.40 -3.49
CA VAL A 51 -8.19 1.03 -3.23
C VAL A 51 -9.64 1.08 -2.77
N ASP A 52 -10.52 0.43 -3.51
CA ASP A 52 -11.97 0.42 -3.27
C ASP A 52 -12.56 1.83 -3.07
N GLY A 53 -12.07 2.80 -3.85
CA GLY A 53 -12.48 4.21 -3.76
C GLY A 53 -11.93 4.97 -2.55
N THR A 54 -11.00 4.39 -1.80
CA THR A 54 -10.33 5.03 -0.66
C THR A 54 -8.86 5.33 -1.00
N ASP A 55 -8.38 6.52 -0.66
CA ASP A 55 -6.99 6.91 -0.83
C ASP A 55 -6.09 6.24 0.21
N LEU A 56 -5.11 5.50 -0.29
CA LEU A 56 -4.00 4.92 0.45
C LEU A 56 -2.82 5.90 0.46
N GLN A 57 -2.39 6.30 1.65
CA GLN A 57 -1.30 7.29 1.81
C GLN A 57 0.07 6.64 1.58
N ARG A 58 1.02 7.43 1.06
CA ARG A 58 2.43 7.05 1.05
C ARG A 58 3.03 7.25 2.43
N THR A 59 3.83 6.29 2.87
CA THR A 59 4.69 6.44 4.06
C THR A 59 6.16 6.58 3.67
N ASP A 60 6.90 7.45 4.36
CA ASP A 60 8.33 7.67 4.14
C ASP A 60 9.21 6.61 4.83
N GLY A 61 8.61 5.78 5.68
CA GLY A 61 9.32 4.73 6.39
C GLY A 61 8.39 3.82 7.15
N PHE A 62 8.77 2.56 7.27
CA PHE A 62 8.08 1.59 8.11
C PHE A 62 9.04 1.08 9.18
N THR A 63 8.62 1.16 10.44
CA THR A 63 9.36 0.54 11.55
C THR A 63 9.03 -0.94 11.59
N HIS A 64 9.95 -1.77 11.12
CA HIS A 64 9.88 -3.20 11.38
C HIS A 64 10.22 -3.45 12.86
N LEU A 65 9.18 -3.61 13.68
CA LEU A 65 9.34 -4.16 15.02
C LEU A 65 9.79 -5.60 14.83
N GLY A 66 11.09 -5.86 15.03
CA GLY A 66 11.66 -7.19 14.82
C GLY A 66 10.84 -8.26 15.53
N SER A 67 10.13 -9.08 14.77
CA SER A 67 9.48 -10.27 15.31
C SER A 67 10.57 -11.28 15.67
N MET A 68 10.77 -11.52 16.97
CA MET A 68 11.51 -12.69 17.44
C MET A 68 10.58 -13.89 17.27
N VAL A 69 10.90 -14.78 16.33
CA VAL A 69 10.39 -16.15 16.37
C VAL A 69 11.20 -16.83 17.47
N ILE A 70 10.56 -17.11 18.61
CA ILE A 70 11.16 -17.86 19.73
C ILE A 70 10.77 -19.32 19.59
#